data_AF-A0A7W1L0D7-F1
#
_entry.id   AF-A0A7W1L0D7-F1
#
_cell.length_a   1.000
_cell.length_b   1.000
_cell.length_c   1.000
_cell.angle_alpha   90.00
_cell.angle_beta   90.00
_cell.angle_gamma   90.00
#
_symmetry.space_group_name_H-M   'P 1'
#
loop_
_entity.id
_entity.type
_entity.pdbx_description
1 polymer ?
#
loop_
_entity_poly.entity_id
_entity_poly.type
_entity_poly.pdbx_seq_one_letter_code
_entity_poly.pdbx_strand_id
1 'polypeptide(L)'
;MAIYSSELTLRDARAKYFALNNFGDDGGYDDNWVKVEYGWLRFYFPNTRARVEVVRYHDLHQILTEYSTSMPGETEISAWEIATGCTANYAAWILNLLGFGFGLLINRRGVHRAFLRGRYSSNLYAYAFDDQLLSSKVGEMRCLLRLD
;
A
#
# COMPACT_ATOMS: atom_id res chain seq x y z
N MET A 1 0.62 20.30 0.32
CA MET A 1 1.06 19.84 1.66
C MET A 1 0.87 18.33 1.70
N ALA A 2 1.85 17.59 2.20
CA ALA A 2 1.76 16.14 2.37
C ALA A 2 0.62 15.79 3.35
N ILE A 3 -0.18 14.76 3.05
CA ILE A 3 -1.27 14.30 3.93
C ILE A 3 -0.68 13.75 5.23
N TYR A 4 0.47 13.09 5.11
CA TYR A 4 1.24 12.53 6.22
C TYR A 4 2.51 13.37 6.40
N SER A 5 2.58 14.08 7.54
CA SER A 5 3.74 14.90 7.91
C SER A 5 5.00 14.02 8.03
N SER A 6 6.15 14.58 7.63
CA SER A 6 7.46 13.91 7.75
C SER A 6 7.80 13.52 9.17
N GLU A 7 7.27 14.25 10.16
CA GLU A 7 7.56 14.06 11.58
C GLU A 7 6.72 12.97 12.24
N LEU A 8 5.65 12.50 11.58
CA LEU A 8 4.84 11.40 12.13
C LEU A 8 5.64 10.10 12.09
N THR A 9 5.47 9.28 13.12
CA THR A 9 5.89 7.88 13.07
C THR A 9 5.01 7.12 12.07
N LEU A 10 5.51 6.01 11.52
CA LEU A 10 4.70 5.13 10.68
C LEU A 10 3.46 4.60 11.43
N ARG A 11 3.57 4.36 12.74
CA ARG A 11 2.43 3.98 13.60
C ARG A 11 1.33 5.04 13.61
N ASP A 12 1.70 6.30 13.88
CA ASP A 12 0.74 7.41 13.96
C ASP A 12 0.17 7.75 12.59
N ALA A 13 1.00 7.69 11.55
CA ALA A 13 0.55 7.88 10.17
C ALA A 13 -0.44 6.78 9.76
N ARG A 14 -0.23 5.53 10.19
CA ARG A 14 -1.16 4.43 9.94
C ARG A 14 -2.48 4.59 10.69
N ALA A 15 -2.44 4.96 11.97
CA ALA A 15 -3.67 5.25 12.71
C ALA A 15 -4.49 6.38 12.04
N LYS A 16 -3.80 7.43 11.56
CA LYS A 16 -4.41 8.50 10.79
C LYS A 16 -5.00 7.99 9.45
N TYR A 17 -4.27 7.15 8.74
CA TYR A 17 -4.71 6.53 7.49
C TYR A 17 -6.00 5.72 7.69
N PHE A 18 -6.08 4.91 8.75
CA PHE A 18 -7.30 4.15 9.07
C PHE A 18 -8.48 5.06 9.39
N ALA A 19 -8.26 6.11 10.18
CA ALA A 19 -9.30 7.09 10.50
C ALA A 19 -9.81 7.83 9.26
N LEU A 20 -8.92 8.21 8.33
CA LEU A 20 -9.29 8.90 7.09
C LEU A 20 -10.10 8.02 6.13
N ASN A 21 -9.86 6.71 6.15
CA ASN A 21 -10.49 5.76 5.23
C ASN A 21 -11.64 4.96 5.85
N ASN A 22 -11.96 5.21 7.13
CA ASN A 22 -12.98 4.48 7.89
C ASN A 22 -12.73 2.96 7.98
N PHE A 23 -11.47 2.57 8.21
CA PHE A 23 -11.07 1.15 8.32
C PHE A 23 -11.14 0.57 9.74
N GLY A 24 -11.58 1.36 10.73
CA GLY A 24 -11.57 0.97 12.14
C GLY A 24 -10.19 1.09 12.77
N ASP A 25 -10.06 0.74 14.06
CA ASP A 25 -8.84 0.99 14.83
C ASP A 25 -7.66 0.06 14.45
N ASP A 26 -7.97 -1.14 13.96
CA ASP A 26 -6.98 -2.16 13.57
C ASP A 26 -6.79 -2.28 12.04
N GLY A 27 -7.60 -1.58 11.24
CA GLY A 27 -7.61 -1.70 9.78
C GLY A 27 -8.27 -2.97 9.25
N GLY A 28 -9.03 -3.70 10.08
CA GLY A 28 -9.63 -4.99 9.73
C GLY A 28 -8.60 -6.13 9.65
N TYR A 29 -7.51 -6.03 10.40
CA TYR A 29 -6.46 -7.05 10.42
C TYR A 29 -6.87 -8.30 11.21
N ASP A 30 -7.71 -8.13 12.23
CA ASP A 30 -8.18 -9.23 13.08
C ASP A 30 -9.54 -9.80 12.60
N ASP A 31 -10.10 -9.26 11.52
CA ASP A 31 -11.34 -9.77 10.90
C ASP A 31 -11.14 -11.16 10.30
N ASN A 32 -12.14 -12.03 10.40
CA ASN A 32 -12.10 -13.37 9.81
C ASN A 32 -12.29 -13.38 8.28
N TRP A 33 -12.98 -12.37 7.76
CA TRP A 33 -13.33 -12.23 6.36
C TRP A 33 -13.03 -10.83 5.90
N VAL A 34 -12.39 -10.71 4.74
CA VAL A 34 -12.18 -9.41 4.13
C VAL A 34 -13.15 -9.18 2.99
N LYS A 35 -13.67 -7.96 2.95
CA LYS A 35 -14.43 -7.42 1.84
C LYS A 35 -13.49 -6.56 0.99
N VAL A 36 -13.23 -6.98 -0.24
CA VAL A 36 -12.50 -6.17 -1.21
C VAL A 36 -13.50 -5.65 -2.24
N GLU A 37 -13.58 -4.32 -2.34
CA GLU A 37 -14.40 -3.64 -3.33
C GLU A 37 -13.50 -3.05 -4.41
N TYR A 38 -13.70 -3.51 -5.65
CA TYR A 38 -12.97 -3.03 -6.80
C TYR A 38 -13.97 -2.56 -7.87
N GLY A 39 -14.38 -1.30 -7.76
CA GLY A 39 -15.43 -0.71 -8.60
C GLY A 39 -16.79 -1.39 -8.35
N TRP A 40 -17.33 -2.06 -9.37
CA TRP A 40 -18.61 -2.80 -9.27
C TRP A 40 -18.45 -4.23 -8.73
N LEU A 41 -17.21 -4.72 -8.63
CA LEU A 41 -16.92 -6.05 -8.12
C LEU A 41 -16.76 -6.01 -6.60
N ARG A 42 -17.45 -6.91 -5.91
CA ARG A 42 -17.36 -7.10 -4.45
C ARG A 42 -16.98 -8.54 -4.19
N PHE A 43 -15.80 -8.74 -3.63
CA PHE A 43 -15.32 -10.06 -3.26
C PHE A 43 -15.25 -10.18 -1.74
N TYR A 44 -15.69 -11.34 -1.25
CA TYR A 44 -15.53 -11.73 0.14
C TYR A 44 -14.68 -12.99 0.17
N PHE A 45 -13.59 -12.97 0.92
CA PHE A 45 -12.75 -14.14 1.10
C PHE A 45 -12.15 -14.16 2.51
N PRO A 46 -11.73 -15.34 3.01
CA PRO A 46 -11.12 -15.44 4.33
C PRO A 46 -9.89 -14.54 4.46
N ASN A 47 -9.77 -13.84 5.58
CA ASN A 47 -8.60 -13.00 5.88
C ASN A 47 -7.46 -13.90 6.38
N THR A 48 -6.71 -14.47 5.45
CA THR A 48 -5.61 -15.37 5.80
C THR A 48 -4.45 -14.60 6.41
N ARG A 49 -3.67 -15.25 7.29
CA ARG A 49 -2.48 -14.64 7.92
C ARG A 49 -1.50 -14.07 6.88
N ALA A 50 -1.25 -14.83 5.81
CA ALA A 50 -0.38 -14.40 4.72
C ALA A 50 -0.88 -13.11 4.02
N ARG A 51 -2.20 -12.93 3.90
CA ARG A 51 -2.79 -11.71 3.34
C ARG A 51 -2.65 -10.54 4.32
N VAL A 52 -2.94 -10.75 5.61
CA VAL A 52 -2.76 -9.72 6.64
C VAL A 52 -1.33 -9.22 6.69
N GLU A 53 -0.35 -10.12 6.58
CA GLU A 53 1.07 -9.75 6.50
C GLU A 53 1.37 -8.83 5.31
N VAL A 54 0.85 -9.12 4.12
CA VAL A 54 1.04 -8.27 2.93
C VAL A 54 0.37 -6.92 3.09
N VAL A 55 -0.89 -6.92 3.55
CA VAL A 55 -1.71 -5.70 3.64
C VAL A 55 -1.10 -4.71 4.63
N ARG A 56 -0.49 -5.20 5.71
CA ARG A 56 0.26 -4.35 6.64
C ARG A 56 1.35 -3.53 5.96
N TYR A 57 2.11 -4.12 5.02
CA TYR A 57 3.09 -3.36 4.24
C TYR A 57 2.42 -2.47 3.20
N HIS A 58 1.39 -2.97 2.53
CA HIS A 58 0.64 -2.24 1.53
C HIS A 58 0.09 -0.91 2.07
N ASP A 59 -0.52 -0.92 3.26
CA ASP A 59 -1.05 0.29 3.90
C ASP A 59 0.08 1.29 4.20
N LEU A 60 1.24 0.82 4.67
CA LEU A 60 2.42 1.67 4.85
C LEU A 60 2.94 2.23 3.52
N HIS A 61 2.91 1.45 2.44
CA HIS A 61 3.27 1.93 1.12
C HIS A 61 2.31 3.02 0.62
N GLN A 62 0.99 2.89 0.86
CA GLN A 62 0.03 3.94 0.51
C GLN A 62 0.35 5.24 1.26
N ILE A 63 0.66 5.16 2.55
CA ILE A 63 1.07 6.32 3.37
C ILE A 63 2.34 6.97 2.82
N LEU A 64 3.35 6.17 2.49
CA LEU A 64 4.64 6.66 2.04
C LEU A 64 4.59 7.27 0.63
N THR A 65 3.82 6.65 -0.27
CA THR A 65 3.69 7.10 -1.66
C THR A 65 2.61 8.18 -1.85
N GLU A 66 1.68 8.31 -0.91
CA GLU A 66 0.47 9.14 -0.93
C GLU A 66 -0.52 8.78 -2.06
N TYR A 67 -0.44 7.56 -2.60
CA TYR A 67 -1.51 7.06 -3.46
C TYR A 67 -2.77 6.84 -2.61
N SER A 68 -3.91 7.32 -3.13
CA SER A 68 -5.19 7.20 -2.43
C SER A 68 -5.73 5.78 -2.45
N THR A 69 -6.62 5.44 -1.53
CA THR A 69 -7.46 4.22 -1.52
C THR A 69 -8.55 4.21 -2.59
N SER A 70 -8.65 5.26 -3.42
CA SER A 70 -9.58 5.26 -4.54
C SER A 70 -9.13 4.30 -5.63
N MET A 71 -10.07 3.84 -6.46
CA MET A 71 -9.77 2.95 -7.58
C MET A 71 -8.56 3.37 -8.44
N PRO A 72 -8.44 4.63 -8.90
CA PRO A 72 -7.23 5.07 -9.61
C PRO A 72 -5.95 4.97 -8.77
N GLY A 73 -5.99 5.31 -7.47
CA GLY A 73 -4.81 5.23 -6.60
C GLY A 73 -4.40 3.79 -6.28
N GLU A 74 -5.36 2.88 -6.11
CA GLU A 74 -5.12 1.44 -5.96
C GLU A 74 -4.39 0.84 -7.19
N THR A 75 -4.69 1.35 -8.39
CA THR A 75 -3.95 0.95 -9.59
C THR A 75 -2.54 1.53 -9.65
N GLU A 76 -2.33 2.73 -9.10
CA GLU A 76 -1.03 3.38 -9.05
C GLU A 76 -0.10 2.68 -8.05
N ILE A 77 -0.57 2.40 -6.83
CA ILE A 77 0.19 1.64 -5.83
C ILE A 77 0.52 0.23 -6.35
N SER A 78 -0.42 -0.45 -7.02
CA SER A 78 -0.17 -1.75 -7.65
C SER A 78 0.98 -1.70 -8.65
N ALA A 79 1.01 -0.66 -9.50
CA ALA A 79 2.06 -0.45 -10.48
C ALA A 79 3.43 -0.17 -9.84
N TRP A 80 3.43 0.64 -8.77
CA TRP A 80 4.62 0.97 -8.02
C TRP A 80 5.19 -0.26 -7.26
N GLU A 81 4.33 -1.07 -6.65
CA GLU A 81 4.74 -2.30 -5.95
C GLU A 81 5.31 -3.36 -6.91
N ILE A 82 4.74 -3.49 -8.12
CA ILE A 82 5.34 -4.34 -9.18
C ILE A 82 6.74 -3.84 -9.55
N ALA A 83 6.89 -2.53 -9.75
CA ALA A 83 8.14 -1.94 -10.22
C ALA A 83 9.27 -2.00 -9.18
N THR A 84 8.92 -1.90 -7.89
CA THR A 84 9.84 -2.05 -6.74
C THR A 84 10.06 -3.51 -6.34
N GLY A 85 9.16 -4.41 -6.76
CA GLY A 85 9.24 -5.87 -6.58
C GLY A 85 8.46 -6.38 -5.37
N CYS A 86 7.60 -7.38 -5.56
CA CYS A 86 6.73 -7.92 -4.50
C CYS A 86 7.37 -9.10 -3.70
N THR A 87 8.70 -9.22 -3.75
CA THR A 87 9.48 -10.33 -3.17
C THR A 87 8.90 -11.72 -3.50
N ALA A 88 8.96 -12.68 -2.57
CA ALA A 88 8.44 -14.05 -2.75
C ALA A 88 6.93 -14.16 -2.49
N ASN A 89 6.22 -13.04 -2.31
CA ASN A 89 4.82 -13.07 -1.98
C ASN A 89 3.93 -13.17 -3.23
N TYR A 90 3.55 -14.40 -3.59
CA TYR A 90 2.70 -14.66 -4.76
C TYR A 90 1.34 -13.97 -4.69
N ALA A 91 0.77 -13.77 -3.50
CA ALA A 91 -0.51 -13.08 -3.36
C ALA A 91 -0.38 -11.59 -3.74
N ALA A 92 0.71 -10.93 -3.31
CA ALA A 92 1.01 -9.56 -3.70
C ALA A 92 1.19 -9.45 -5.23
N TRP A 93 1.90 -10.39 -5.86
CA TRP A 93 2.05 -10.42 -7.32
C TRP A 93 0.70 -10.52 -8.04
N ILE A 94 -0.17 -11.46 -7.65
CA ILE A 94 -1.46 -11.65 -8.31
C ILE A 94 -2.34 -10.41 -8.17
N LEU A 95 -2.47 -9.88 -6.96
CA LEU A 95 -3.31 -8.71 -6.70
C LEU A 95 -2.81 -7.47 -7.45
N ASN A 96 -1.50 -7.22 -7.40
CA ASN A 96 -0.92 -6.07 -8.09
C ASN A 96 -1.00 -6.21 -9.61
N LEU A 97 -0.85 -7.42 -10.18
CA LEU A 97 -1.00 -7.63 -11.63
C LEU A 97 -2.44 -7.38 -12.10
N LEU A 98 -3.43 -7.79 -11.30
CA LEU A 98 -4.84 -7.49 -11.58
C LEU A 98 -5.11 -5.98 -11.50
N GLY A 99 -4.65 -5.32 -10.44
CA GLY A 99 -4.77 -3.87 -10.28
C GLY A 99 -4.07 -3.09 -11.40
N PHE A 100 -2.85 -3.49 -11.77
CA PHE A 100 -2.11 -2.91 -12.89
C PHE A 100 -2.85 -3.08 -14.22
N GLY A 101 -3.33 -4.29 -14.52
CA GLY A 101 -4.07 -4.58 -15.75
C GLY A 101 -5.33 -3.73 -15.88
N PHE A 102 -6.11 -3.61 -14.81
CA PHE A 102 -7.30 -2.74 -14.82
C PHE A 102 -6.92 -1.25 -14.90
N GLY A 103 -5.84 -0.85 -14.22
CA GLY A 103 -5.30 0.50 -14.30
C GLY A 103 -4.86 0.92 -15.70
N LEU A 104 -4.39 -0.01 -16.53
CA LEU A 104 -4.13 0.25 -17.96
C LEU A 104 -5.40 0.55 -18.78
N LEU A 105 -6.60 0.30 -18.23
CA LEU A 105 -7.86 0.69 -18.88
C LEU A 105 -8.37 2.03 -18.34
N ILE A 106 -8.26 2.27 -17.03
CA ILE A 106 -8.89 3.44 -16.37
C ILE A 106 -7.95 4.59 -16.00
N ASN A 107 -6.67 4.33 -15.75
CA ASN A 107 -5.69 5.30 -15.25
C ASN A 107 -4.29 5.09 -15.86
N ARG A 108 -4.23 4.95 -17.19
CA ARG A 108 -2.99 4.64 -17.94
C ARG A 108 -1.82 5.55 -17.58
N ARG A 109 -2.07 6.87 -17.52
CA ARG A 109 -1.03 7.86 -17.22
C ARG A 109 -0.56 7.75 -15.78
N GLY A 110 -1.47 7.55 -14.83
CA GLY A 110 -1.15 7.35 -13.42
C GLY A 110 -0.31 6.10 -13.20
N VAL A 111 -0.79 4.95 -13.69
CA VAL A 111 -0.09 3.67 -13.66
C VAL A 111 1.31 3.76 -14.26
N HIS A 112 1.46 4.37 -15.43
CA HIS A 112 2.77 4.54 -16.07
C HIS A 112 3.72 5.40 -15.22
N ARG A 113 3.25 6.52 -14.66
CA ARG A 113 4.06 7.36 -13.77
C ARG A 113 4.45 6.62 -12.49
N ALA A 114 3.51 5.88 -11.89
CA ALA A 114 3.75 5.13 -10.67
C ALA A 114 4.74 3.98 -10.88
N PHE A 115 4.62 3.27 -12.01
CA PHE A 115 5.60 2.27 -12.42
C PHE A 115 6.99 2.88 -12.59
N LEU A 116 7.13 4.00 -13.31
CA LEU A 116 8.41 4.68 -13.47
C LEU A 116 8.99 5.15 -12.13
N ARG A 117 8.16 5.74 -11.25
CA ARG A 117 8.57 6.09 -9.88
C ARG A 117 9.11 4.87 -9.14
N GLY A 118 8.42 3.73 -9.25
CA GLY A 118 8.83 2.48 -8.62
C GLY A 118 10.18 1.96 -9.12
N ARG A 119 10.49 2.14 -10.41
CA ARG A 119 11.80 1.73 -10.98
C ARG A 119 13.00 2.46 -10.38
N TYR A 120 12.79 3.62 -9.77
CA TYR A 120 13.84 4.44 -9.14
C TYR A 120 13.72 4.51 -7.60
N SER A 121 12.77 3.78 -7.01
CA SER A 121 12.54 3.73 -5.56
C SER A 121 12.61 2.29 -5.04
N SER A 122 12.40 2.13 -3.73
CA SER A 122 12.39 0.84 -3.04
C SER A 122 11.12 0.70 -2.21
N ASN A 123 10.80 -0.51 -1.73
CA ASN A 123 9.65 -0.75 -0.85
C ASN A 123 10.06 -1.40 0.49
N LEU A 124 9.08 -1.63 1.36
CA LEU A 124 9.28 -2.16 2.70
C LEU A 124 9.25 -3.70 2.77
N TYR A 125 8.97 -4.42 1.67
CA TYR A 125 8.82 -5.88 1.72
C TYR A 125 10.09 -6.63 2.14
N ALA A 126 11.27 -6.00 2.06
CA ALA A 126 12.53 -6.57 2.51
C ALA A 126 12.84 -6.32 4.00
N TYR A 127 12.01 -5.55 4.70
CA TYR A 127 12.18 -5.18 6.11
C TYR A 127 11.29 -6.03 7.00
N ALA A 128 11.67 -6.22 8.27
CA ALA A 128 10.81 -6.86 9.24
C ALA A 128 9.67 -5.91 9.66
N PHE A 129 8.45 -6.44 9.74
CA PHE A 129 7.31 -5.70 10.29
C PHE A 129 7.35 -5.75 11.82
N ASP A 130 8.07 -4.82 12.44
CA ASP A 130 8.25 -4.75 13.88
C ASP A 130 7.99 -3.35 14.46
N ASP A 131 8.09 -3.23 15.78
CA ASP A 131 7.89 -1.95 16.47
C ASP A 131 8.96 -0.91 16.10
N GLN A 132 10.16 -1.36 15.70
CA GLN A 132 11.22 -0.47 15.26
C GLN A 132 10.82 0.21 13.96
N LEU A 133 10.38 -0.56 12.95
CA LEU A 133 9.84 -0.01 11.70
C LEU A 133 8.69 0.96 11.97
N LEU A 134 7.73 0.57 12.82
CA LEU A 134 6.57 1.41 13.12
C LEU A 134 6.92 2.70 13.88
N SER A 135 8.05 2.73 14.59
CA SER A 135 8.54 3.92 15.29
C SER A 135 9.31 4.90 14.38
N SER A 136 9.77 4.45 13.20
CA SER A 136 10.47 5.30 12.25
C SER A 136 9.59 6.41 11.70
N LYS A 137 10.19 7.56 11.41
CA LYS A 137 9.47 8.72 10.85
C LYS A 137 9.14 8.52 9.37
N VAL A 138 7.99 9.05 8.94
CA VAL A 138 7.57 9.04 7.53
C VAL A 138 8.62 9.68 6.63
N GLY A 139 9.22 10.81 7.06
CA GLY A 139 10.25 11.50 6.27
C GLY A 139 11.53 10.67 6.09
N GLU A 140 11.99 10.02 7.17
CA GLU A 140 13.16 9.13 7.15
C GLU A 140 12.93 7.95 6.21
N MET A 141 11.74 7.34 6.28
CA MET A 141 11.38 6.21 5.41
C MET A 141 11.20 6.63 3.95
N ARG A 142 10.62 7.81 3.67
CA ARG A 142 10.57 8.33 2.29
C ARG A 142 11.97 8.54 1.71
N CYS A 143 12.88 9.13 2.48
CA CYS A 143 14.26 9.31 2.05
C CYS A 143 14.98 7.96 1.82
N LEU A 144 14.85 7.02 2.77
CA LEU A 144 15.41 5.67 2.67
C LEU A 144 14.95 4.94 1.40
N LEU A 145 13.66 5.07 1.07
CA LEU A 145 13.04 4.42 -0.08
C LEU A 145 13.14 5.23 -1.37
N ARG A 146 13.77 6.42 -1.35
CA ARG A 146 13.92 7.35 -2.48
C ARG A 146 12.58 7.80 -3.05
N LEU A 147 11.70 8.27 -2.17
CA LEU A 147 10.36 8.76 -2.49
C LEU A 147 10.22 10.29 -2.39
N ASP A 148 11.28 10.98 -1.99
CA ASP A 148 11.43 12.43 -1.85
C ASP A 148 11.86 13.15 -3.14
#